data_AF-A0A381Z4D8-F1
#
_entry.id   AF-A0A381Z4D8-F1
#
_cell.length_a   1.000
_cell.length_b   1.000
_cell.length_c   1.000
_cell.angle_alpha   90.00
_cell.angle_beta   90.00
_cell.angle_gamma   90.00
#
_symmetry.space_group_name_H-M   'P 1'
#
loop_
_entity.id
_entity.type
_entity.pdbx_description
1 polymer ?
#
loop_
_entity_poly.entity_id
_entity_poly.type
_entity_poly.pdbx_seq_one_letter_code
_entity_poly.pdbx_strand_id
1 'polypeptide(L)' 'MNTPINLQSKFELFSELWSPKVIAEMNDYQFKLVKIKGHFTWHEHRDTDEVFIVI' A
#
# COMPACT_ATOMS: atom_id res chain seq x y z
N MET A 1 -19.64 6.37 11.39
CA MET A 1 -18.80 5.50 12.24
C MET A 1 -17.51 5.23 11.49
N ASN A 2 -16.35 5.56 12.06
CA ASN A 2 -15.07 5.20 11.46
C ASN A 2 -14.79 3.74 11.81
N THR A 3 -15.14 2.83 10.91
CA THR A 3 -14.86 1.40 11.07
C THR A 3 -13.34 1.19 10.96
N PRO A 4 -12.70 0.52 11.94
CA PRO A 4 -11.28 0.18 11.85
C PRO A 4 -10.97 -0.61 10.58
N ILE A 5 -9.80 -0.37 10.00
CA ILE A 5 -9.35 -1.09 8.80
C ILE A 5 -8.53 -2.31 9.24
N ASN A 6 -9.07 -3.50 9.03
CA ASN A 6 -8.32 -4.74 9.18
C ASN A 6 -7.47 -4.99 7.93
N LEU A 7 -6.14 -4.94 8.06
CA LEU A 7 -5.23 -5.11 6.93
C LEU A 7 -5.29 -6.51 6.30
N GLN A 8 -5.41 -7.56 7.12
CA GLN A 8 -5.52 -8.94 6.65
C GLN A 8 -6.76 -9.12 5.75
N SER A 9 -7.92 -8.66 6.21
CA SER A 9 -9.16 -8.73 5.42
C SER A 9 -9.05 -7.93 4.12
N LYS A 10 -8.29 -6.83 4.08
CA LYS A 10 -8.06 -6.08 2.83
C LYS A 10 -7.10 -6.81 1.89
N PHE A 11 -6.07 -7.49 2.40
CA PHE A 11 -5.18 -8.33 1.60
C PHE A 11 -5.88 -9.54 0.96
N GLU A 12 -6.96 -10.03 1.55
CA GLU A 12 -7.76 -11.15 1.00
C GLU A 12 -8.57 -10.74 -0.25
N LEU A 13 -8.83 -9.44 -0.45
CA LEU A 13 -9.64 -8.93 -1.56
C LEU A 13 -8.91 -8.91 -2.91
N PHE A 14 -7.59 -9.14 -2.94
CA PHE A 14 -6.81 -9.08 -4.17
C PHE A 14 -5.64 -10.08 -4.16
N SER A 15 -5.18 -10.47 -5.34
CA SER A 15 -4.07 -11.44 -5.51
C SER A 15 -2.96 -10.94 -6.42
N GLU A 16 -3.18 -9.83 -7.11
CA GLU A 16 -2.24 -9.22 -8.04
C GLU A 16 -0.98 -8.76 -7.32
N LEU A 17 0.16 -9.03 -7.95
CA LEU A 17 1.46 -8.58 -7.48
C LEU A 17 1.76 -7.20 -8.04
N TRP A 18 2.52 -6.39 -7.29
CA TRP A 18 3.00 -5.07 -7.72
C TRP A 18 1.88 -4.08 -8.14
N SER A 19 0.65 -4.30 -7.64
CA SER A 19 -0.52 -3.43 -7.88
C SER A 19 -0.99 -2.82 -6.55
N PRO A 20 -0.51 -1.62 -6.16
CA PRO A 20 -0.92 -0.96 -4.93
C PRO A 20 -2.43 -0.66 -4.92
N LYS A 21 -3.11 -1.03 -3.84
CA LYS A 21 -4.54 -0.73 -3.61
C LYS A 21 -4.65 0.29 -2.49
N VAL A 22 -5.28 1.44 -2.76
CA VAL A 22 -5.55 2.47 -1.74
C VAL A 22 -6.63 1.93 -0.79
N ILE A 23 -6.34 1.91 0.51
CA ILE A 23 -7.25 1.41 1.55
C ILE A 23 -7.74 2.51 2.50
N ALA A 24 -7.04 3.64 2.57
CA ALA A 24 -7.40 4.80 3.37
C ALA A 24 -6.70 6.06 2.83
N GLU A 25 -7.20 7.21 3.25
CA GLU A 25 -6.62 8.51 2.96
C GLU A 25 -6.50 9.32 4.26
N MET A 26 -5.42 10.10 4.37
CA MET A 26 -5.18 11.03 5.46
C MET A 26 -4.70 12.34 4.86
N ASN A 27 -5.57 13.35 4.83
CA ASN A 27 -5.35 14.57 4.06
C ASN A 27 -5.07 14.22 2.58
N ASP A 28 -3.93 14.64 2.06
CA ASP A 28 -3.41 14.37 0.72
C ASP A 28 -2.54 13.10 0.63
N TYR A 29 -2.42 12.31 1.71
CA TYR A 29 -1.69 11.05 1.74
C TYR A 29 -2.61 9.83 1.59
N GLN A 30 -2.07 8.77 1.02
CA GLN A 30 -2.76 7.50 0.81
C GLN A 30 -2.05 6.37 1.53
N PHE A 31 -2.80 5.51 2.22
CA PHE A 31 -2.33 4.23 2.72
C PHE A 31 -2.63 3.16 1.69
N LYS A 32 -1.59 2.45 1.23
CA LYS A 32 -1.68 1.48 0.15
C LYS A 32 -1.24 0.09 0.64
N LEU A 33 -1.96 -0.94 0.22
CA LEU A 33 -1.53 -2.32 0.37
C LEU A 33 -1.04 -2.86 -0.98
N VAL A 34 0.07 -3.59 -0.94
CA VAL A 34 0.65 -4.21 -2.13
C VAL A 34 1.23 -5.58 -1.75
N LYS A 35 1.05 -6.56 -2.64
CA LYS A 35 1.75 -7.85 -2.55
C LYS A 35 2.95 -7.79 -3.50
N ILE A 36 4.14 -8.10 -3.00
CA ILE A 36 5.39 -8.02 -3.77
C ILE A 36 6.02 -9.41 -3.91
N LYS A 37 6.68 -9.66 -5.04
CA LYS A 37 7.44 -10.89 -5.27
C LYS A 37 8.53 -10.65 -6.31
N GLY A 38 9.74 -11.11 -6.01
CA GLY A 38 10.89 -10.92 -6.88
C GLY A 38 11.44 -9.50 -6.81
N HIS A 39 11.90 -8.98 -7.94
CA HIS A 39 12.59 -7.69 -8.02
C HIS A 39 11.67 -6.57 -8.50
N PHE A 40 11.98 -5.35 -8.06
CA PHE A 40 11.39 -4.12 -8.60
C PHE A 40 12.45 -3.31 -9.32
N THR A 41 12.04 -2.34 -10.14
CA THR A 41 12.98 -1.45 -10.80
C THR A 41 13.56 -0.45 -9.82
N TRP A 42 14.83 -0.10 -10.01
CA TRP A 42 15.42 1.07 -9.35
C TRP A 42 14.69 2.34 -9.83
N HIS A 43 14.28 3.17 -8.87
CA HIS A 43 13.59 4.44 -9.11
C HIS A 43 13.72 5.34 -7.86
N GLU A 44 13.34 6.61 -8.02
CA GLU A 44 13.34 7.60 -6.93
C GLU A 44 12.04 8.42 -6.96
N HIS A 45 11.67 8.96 -5.80
CA HIS A 45 10.68 10.01 -5.67
C HIS A 45 11.40 11.29 -5.23
N ARG A 46 11.43 12.30 -6.11
CA ARG A 46 12.22 13.53 -5.88
C ARG A 46 11.63 14.44 -4.82
N ASP A 47 10.31 14.43 -4.70
CA ASP A 47 9.56 15.47 -3.99
C ASP A 47 8.86 14.94 -2.72
N THR A 48 8.95 13.63 -2.45
CA THR A 48 8.25 13.01 -1.32
C THR A 48 8.98 11.76 -0.84
N ASP A 49 9.05 11.61 0.48
CA ASP A 49 9.52 10.38 1.10
C ASP A 49 8.45 9.28 0.96
N GLU A 50 8.90 8.03 0.78
CA GLU A 50 8.00 6.87 0.74
C GLU A 50 8.27 5.95 1.94
N VAL A 51 7.22 5.67 2.72
CA VAL A 51 7.31 4.81 3.89
C VAL A 51 6.89 3.39 3.53
N PHE A 52 7.74 2.42 3.88
CA PHE A 52 7.44 1.00 3.76
C PHE A 52 7.25 0.37 5.14
N ILE A 53 6.14 -0.35 5.33
CA ILE A 53 5.86 -1.15 6.52
C ILE A 53 5.63 -2.59 6.07
N VAL A 54 6.44 -3.52 6.58
CA VAL A 54 6.25 -4.95 6.35
C VAL A 54 5.25 -5.48 7.37
N ILE A 55 4.21 -6.16 6.85
CA ILE A 55 3.10 -6.73 7.63
C ILE A 55 3.28 -8.24 7.76
#